data_AF-A0A094IZE6-F1
#
_entry.id   AF-A0A094IZE6-F1
#
_cell.length_a   1.000
_cell.length_b   1.000
_cell.length_c   1.000
_cell.angle_alpha   90.00
_cell.angle_beta   90.00
_cell.angle_gamma   90.00
#
_symmetry.space_group_name_H-M   'P 1'
#
loop_
_entity.id
_entity.type
_entity.pdbx_description
1 polymer ?
#
loop_
_entity_poly.entity_id
_entity_poly.type
_entity_poly.pdbx_seq_one_letter_code
_entity_poly.pdbx_strand_id
1 'polypeptide(L)'
;MIFVPVDLHEYENTRGLLLEPYERWTPGPKVFDQHSLEEEILKSIYDDTYYRVEREYLCGLIHFYKDSMSTKRVWTVIKENLTKIHG
;
A
#
# COMPACT_ATOMS: atom_id res chain seq x y z
N MET A 1 4.68 -2.84 8.52
CA MET A 1 5.01 -3.26 7.13
C MET A 1 6.46 -2.91 6.92
N ILE A 2 7.28 -3.82 6.42
CA ILE A 2 8.73 -3.65 6.22
C ILE A 2 9.02 -4.00 4.77
N PHE A 3 9.85 -3.20 4.10
CA PHE A 3 10.23 -3.39 2.70
C PHE A 3 11.67 -3.90 2.66
N VAL A 4 11.92 -4.97 1.90
CA VAL A 4 13.25 -5.59 1.79
C VAL A 4 13.75 -5.54 0.34
N PRO A 5 14.05 -4.35 -0.22
CA PRO A 5 14.29 -4.19 -1.64
C PRO A 5 15.78 -4.42 -1.99
N VAL A 6 16.30 -5.61 -1.66
CA VAL A 6 17.73 -5.96 -1.80
C VAL A 6 18.25 -5.87 -3.23
N ASP A 7 17.37 -6.01 -4.22
CA ASP A 7 17.64 -6.00 -5.65
C ASP A 7 17.06 -4.75 -6.35
N LEU A 8 16.67 -3.71 -5.60
CA LEU A 8 15.96 -2.53 -6.14
C LEU A 8 16.63 -1.94 -7.38
N HIS A 9 17.94 -1.72 -7.29
CA HIS A 9 18.71 -1.13 -8.37
C HIS A 9 18.71 -2.01 -9.63
N GLU A 10 18.82 -3.33 -9.48
CA GLU A 10 18.76 -4.24 -10.62
C GLU A 10 17.34 -4.27 -11.22
N TYR A 11 16.32 -4.29 -10.36
CA TYR A 11 14.92 -4.30 -10.78
C TYR A 11 14.54 -3.01 -11.54
N GLU A 12 14.94 -1.84 -11.04
CA GLU A 12 14.71 -0.55 -11.68
C GLU A 12 15.34 -0.48 -13.09
N ASN A 13 16.57 -0.97 -13.23
CA ASN A 13 17.28 -0.93 -14.51
C ASN A 13 16.78 -1.96 -15.55
N THR A 14 16.13 -3.04 -15.11
CA THR A 14 15.69 -4.13 -16.01
C THR A 14 14.20 -4.11 -16.30
N ARG A 15 13.37 -3.67 -15.34
CA ARG A 15 11.90 -3.67 -15.43
C ARG A 15 11.30 -2.28 -15.29
N GLY A 16 11.96 -1.39 -14.55
CA GLY A 16 11.41 -0.10 -14.13
C GLY A 16 10.35 -0.23 -13.02
N LEU A 17 9.97 0.91 -12.45
CA LEU A 17 8.90 1.03 -11.46
C LEU A 17 7.75 1.87 -12.01
N LEU A 18 6.52 1.52 -11.64
CA LEU A 18 5.34 2.30 -12.02
C LEU A 18 5.23 3.62 -11.24
N LEU A 19 5.76 3.65 -10.01
CA LEU A 19 5.67 4.77 -9.09
C LEU A 19 7.05 5.11 -8.54
N GLU A 20 7.52 6.33 -8.83
CA GLU A 20 8.83 6.83 -8.43
C GLU A 20 8.70 8.17 -7.66
N PRO A 21 9.65 8.48 -6.76
CA PRO A 21 10.74 7.62 -6.29
C PRO A 21 10.23 6.52 -5.33
N TYR A 22 10.87 5.34 -5.33
CA TYR A 22 10.44 4.15 -4.57
C TYR A 22 10.16 4.46 -3.08
N GLU A 23 11.02 5.26 -2.45
CA GLU A 23 10.96 5.60 -1.02
C GLU A 23 9.66 6.33 -0.66
N ARG A 24 9.14 7.14 -1.58
CA ARG A 24 7.92 7.93 -1.38
C ARG A 24 6.68 7.05 -1.34
N TRP A 25 6.67 5.95 -2.07
CA TRP A 25 5.48 5.10 -2.27
C TRP A 25 5.41 3.90 -1.34
N THR A 26 6.37 3.77 -0.43
CA THR A 26 6.53 2.62 0.46
C THR A 26 6.49 3.08 1.93
N PRO A 27 5.34 3.02 2.63
CA PRO A 27 5.17 3.60 3.97
C PRO A 27 5.66 2.65 5.08
N GLY A 28 6.97 2.45 5.10
CA GLY A 28 7.66 1.60 6.07
C GLY A 28 9.17 1.67 5.88
N PRO A 29 9.93 1.03 6.79
CA PRO A 29 11.38 0.96 6.68
C PRO A 29 11.80 0.14 5.47
N LYS A 30 12.93 0.53 4.88
CA LYS A 30 13.59 -0.16 3.77
C LYS A 30 14.87 -0.74 4.32
N VAL A 31 14.98 -2.06 4.29
CA VAL A 31 16.11 -2.80 4.84
C VAL A 31 16.79 -3.58 3.72
N PHE A 32 18.12 -3.58 3.74
CA PHE A 32 18.94 -4.15 2.66
C PHE A 32 19.82 -5.31 3.14
N ASP A 33 19.72 -5.64 4.41
CA ASP A 33 20.52 -6.68 5.05
C ASP A 33 19.75 -7.33 6.21
N GLN A 34 20.21 -8.50 6.64
CA GLN A 34 19.55 -9.30 7.67
C GLN A 34 19.53 -8.60 9.04
N HIS A 35 20.59 -7.87 9.37
CA HIS A 35 20.71 -7.23 10.67
C HIS A 35 19.71 -6.08 10.80
N SER A 36 19.64 -5.19 9.80
CA SER A 36 18.65 -4.12 9.78
C SER A 36 17.21 -4.63 9.74
N LEU A 37 16.95 -5.75 9.05
CA LEU A 37 15.63 -6.39 9.07
C LEU A 37 15.20 -6.81 10.48
N GLU A 38 16.07 -7.47 11.24
CA GLU A 38 15.77 -7.90 12.61
C GLU A 38 15.47 -6.71 13.53
N GLU A 39 16.27 -5.64 13.43
CA GLU A 39 16.05 -4.41 14.20
C GLU A 39 14.70 -3.76 13.89
N GLU A 40 14.36 -3.66 12.60
CA GLU A 40 13.12 -3.02 12.14
C GLU A 40 11.88 -3.85 12.47
N ILE A 41 12.01 -5.18 12.52
CA ILE A 41 10.96 -6.08 13.03
C ILE A 41 10.69 -5.77 14.50
N LEU A 42 11.73 -5.71 15.34
CA LEU A 42 11.58 -5.42 16.76
C LEU A 42 10.94 -4.04 16.98
N LYS A 43 11.42 -2.99 16.30
CA LYS A 43 10.82 -1.65 16.37
C LYS A 43 9.34 -1.68 16.00
N SER A 44 8.99 -2.34 14.90
CA SER A 44 7.61 -2.43 14.41
C SER A 44 6.67 -3.24 15.31
N ILE A 45 7.20 -4.17 16.12
CA ILE A 45 6.41 -4.94 17.09
C ILE A 45 6.16 -4.12 18.36
N TYR A 46 7.17 -3.38 18.83
CA TYR A 46 7.10 -2.64 20.09
C TYR A 46 6.48 -1.25 19.96
N ASP A 47 6.45 -0.68 18.75
CA ASP A 47 5.83 0.60 18.45
C ASP A 47 4.82 0.46 17.30
N ASP A 48 3.53 0.39 17.64
CA ASP A 48 2.44 0.30 16.66
C ASP A 48 2.24 1.62 15.88
N THR A 49 2.75 2.74 16.41
CA THR A 49 2.74 4.04 15.76
C THR A 49 3.91 4.23 14.79
N TYR A 50 4.87 3.31 14.79
CA TYR A 50 6.03 3.36 13.91
C TYR A 50 5.59 3.40 12.44
N TYR A 51 6.00 4.44 11.69
CA TYR A 51 5.54 4.75 10.32
C TYR A 51 4.02 4.99 10.13
N ARG A 52 3.26 5.29 11.20
CA ARG A 52 1.81 5.51 11.10
C ARG A 52 1.48 6.69 10.20
N VAL A 53 2.21 7.80 10.34
CA VAL A 53 1.98 9.05 9.59
C VAL A 53 2.10 8.81 8.09
N GLU A 54 3.14 8.11 7.65
CA GLU A 54 3.38 7.78 6.25
C GLU A 54 2.29 6.86 5.69
N ARG A 55 1.87 5.86 6.47
CA ARG A 55 0.76 4.96 6.09
C ARG A 55 -0.54 5.71 5.93
N GLU A 56 -0.87 6.59 6.87
CA GLU A 56 -2.10 7.39 6.84
C GLU A 56 -2.09 8.38 5.67
N TYR A 57 -0.95 9.03 5.42
CA TYR A 57 -0.75 9.92 4.29
C TYR A 57 -0.95 9.19 2.95
N LEU A 58 -0.24 8.08 2.71
CA LEU A 58 -0.36 7.34 1.45
C LEU A 58 -1.73 6.69 1.29
N CYS A 59 -2.32 6.15 2.36
CA CYS A 59 -3.70 5.67 2.32
C CYS A 59 -4.67 6.80 1.93
N GLY A 60 -4.43 8.02 2.43
CA GLY A 60 -5.19 9.21 2.06
C GLY A 60 -5.02 9.64 0.61
N LEU A 61 -3.83 9.47 0.06
CA LEU A 61 -3.52 9.82 -1.33
C LEU A 61 -4.05 8.79 -2.32
N ILE A 62 -3.93 7.49 -2.01
CA ILE A 62 -4.20 6.38 -2.94
C ILE A 62 -5.65 5.91 -2.85
N HIS A 63 -6.23 5.83 -1.65
CA HIS A 63 -7.57 5.28 -1.46
C HIS A 63 -8.63 6.38 -1.41
N PHE A 64 -9.45 6.44 -2.45
CA PHE A 64 -10.64 7.28 -2.47
C PHE A 64 -11.66 6.85 -1.40
N TYR A 65 -11.96 5.55 -1.35
CA TYR A 65 -12.81 4.96 -0.31
C TYR A 65 -11.96 4.26 0.75
N LYS A 66 -12.23 4.56 2.03
CA LYS A 66 -11.53 3.97 3.19
C LYS A 66 -12.47 3.14 4.07
N ASP A 67 -13.63 2.78 3.54
CA ASP A 67 -14.63 1.94 4.19
C ASP A 67 -14.62 0.52 3.60
N SER A 68 -15.29 -0.41 4.28
CA SER A 68 -15.44 -1.81 3.85
C SER A 68 -16.65 -2.02 2.92
N MET A 69 -17.14 -0.99 2.22
CA MET A 69 -18.43 -1.01 1.50
C MET A 69 -18.30 -1.19 -0.01
N SER A 70 -17.13 -1.61 -0.50
CA SER A 70 -16.87 -1.77 -1.94
C SER A 70 -17.86 -2.71 -2.62
N THR A 71 -18.14 -3.88 -2.03
CA THR A 71 -19.14 -4.82 -2.56
C THR A 71 -20.53 -4.20 -2.66
N LYS A 72 -20.94 -3.41 -1.66
CA LYS A 72 -22.23 -2.74 -1.67
C LYS A 72 -22.33 -1.71 -2.78
N ARG A 73 -21.29 -0.88 -2.98
CA ARG A 73 -21.25 0.12 -4.08
C ARG A 73 -21.38 -0.55 -5.44
N VAL A 74 -20.62 -1.62 -5.68
CA VAL A 74 -20.69 -2.38 -6.95
C VAL A 74 -22.08 -2.98 -7.13
N TRP A 75 -22.64 -3.60 -6.09
CA TRP A 75 -23.97 -4.20 -6.16
C TRP A 75 -25.08 -3.18 -6.44
N THR A 76 -25.01 -1.98 -5.82
CA THR A 76 -25.94 -0.89 -6.11
C THR A 76 -25.93 -0.54 -7.59
N VAL A 77 -24.74 -0.35 -8.19
CA VAL A 77 -24.61 -0.04 -9.63
C VAL A 77 -25.22 -1.16 -10.47
N ILE A 78 -24.94 -2.43 -10.17
CA ILE A 78 -25.50 -3.57 -10.91
C ILE A 78 -27.03 -3.55 -10.83
N LYS A 79 -27.59 -3.43 -9.62
CA LYS A 79 -29.04 -3.43 -9.40
C LYS A 79 -29.73 -2.28 -10.14
N GLU A 80 -29.17 -1.08 -10.08
CA GLU A 80 -29.72 0.08 -10.78
C GLU A 80 -29.75 -0.11 -12.30
N ASN A 81 -28.72 -0.72 -12.88
CA ASN A 81 -28.67 -0.98 -14.32
C ASN A 81 -29.62 -2.11 -14.75
N LEU A 82 -29.78 -3.16 -13.94
CA LEU A 82 -30.76 -4.22 -14.22
C LEU A 82 -32.20 -3.71 -14.20
N THR A 83 -32.55 -2.83 -13.25
CA THR A 83 -33.89 -2.22 -13.17
C THR A 83 -34.18 -1.34 -14.39
N LYS A 84 -33.18 -0.59 -14.89
CA LYS A 84 -33.33 0.26 -16.09
C LYS A 84 -33.55 -0.52 -17.39
N ILE A 85 -33.05 -1.75 -17.47
CA ILE A 85 -33.22 -2.61 -18.67
C ILE A 85 -34.64 -3.17 -18.77
N HIS A 86 -35.35 -3.30 -17.64
CA HIS A 86 -36.68 -3.92 -17.57
C HIS A 86 -37.82 -2.93 -17.31
N GLY A 87 -37.53 -1.62 -17.32
CA GLY A 87 -38.49 -0.54 -17.05
C GLY A 87 -38.75 0.34 -18.26
#